data_AF-A0A4Q4Q4Q3-F1
#
_entry.id   AF-A0A4Q4Q4Q3-F1
#
_cell.length_a   1.000
_cell.length_b   1.000
_cell.length_c   1.000
_cell.angle_alpha   90.00
_cell.angle_beta   90.00
_cell.angle_gamma   90.00
#
_symmetry.space_group_name_H-M   'P 1'
#
loop_
_entity.id
_entity.type
_entity.pdbx_description
1 polymer ?
#
loop_
_entity_poly.entity_id
_entity_poly.type
_entity_poly.pdbx_seq_one_letter_code
_entity_poly.pdbx_strand_id
1 'polypeptide(L)'
;MSAKKEGSVAVASGKKKMDKNSMEYLIKSGVAGGFAGCAAKTVVGPLDRVKILFQTRNPQFAKYAGSWSGFPTAIRDIYVSTGVRGLFKGHSATLLRIFPYAGIKFLAYEQIRGRIIKNKAQETPGRRFISGSLAGMMSVFLTYPLEVIRVRLAFETKEEARSSLVTIVRKIYSEQAPRISQPKNSITATATHVVETVTPRSGLSNFFRGFTPTLLGMIPYAGASFLAHDSMSDLMRIPILAPYTTLPNTSREESSTSSHKPAQLRYWAELTSGGIAGFFSQTVSYPLEVIRRRMQVGGVVGDGHRLSIPEVTRRIYMERGYKGFFVGLTIGYVKVVPMAAVSFYAYERGKYYLGI
;
A
#
# COMPACT_ATOMS: atom_id res chain seq x y z
N MET A 1 65.59 -2.20 29.31
CA MET A 1 64.37 -2.81 28.74
C MET A 1 63.16 -2.29 29.51
N SER A 2 62.06 -2.03 28.80
CA SER A 2 60.73 -1.60 29.29
C SER A 2 60.59 -0.15 29.75
N ALA A 3 59.56 0.61 29.38
CA ALA A 3 58.54 0.47 28.35
C ALA A 3 57.90 1.86 28.20
N LYS A 4 57.82 2.35 26.96
CA LYS A 4 57.15 3.58 26.57
C LYS A 4 55.65 3.37 26.75
N LYS A 5 55.02 4.05 27.71
CA LYS A 5 53.55 4.06 27.87
C LYS A 5 52.97 4.99 26.81
N GLU A 6 52.62 4.42 25.66
CA GLU A 6 51.79 5.08 24.67
C GLU A 6 50.40 5.30 25.26
N GLY A 7 50.00 6.57 25.33
CA GLY A 7 48.65 6.97 25.68
C GLY A 7 47.70 6.51 24.58
N SER A 8 46.95 5.45 24.86
CA SER A 8 45.78 5.06 24.08
C SER A 8 44.72 6.15 24.24
N VAL A 9 44.65 7.05 23.25
CA VAL A 9 43.53 7.97 23.09
C VAL A 9 42.33 7.13 22.66
N ALA A 10 41.59 6.63 23.65
CA ALA A 10 40.28 6.05 23.43
C ALA A 10 39.36 7.17 22.93
N VAL A 11 39.09 7.18 21.62
CA VAL A 11 38.01 7.96 21.00
C VAL A 11 36.70 7.38 21.52
N ALA A 12 36.25 7.89 22.66
CA ALA A 12 34.92 7.66 23.18
C ALA A 12 33.92 8.37 22.26
N SER A 13 33.49 7.69 21.18
CA SER A 13 32.31 8.07 20.41
C SER A 13 31.08 7.82 21.29
N GLY A 14 30.83 8.72 22.23
CA GLY A 14 29.60 8.77 22.99
C GLY A 14 28.46 9.15 22.05
N LYS A 15 27.78 8.16 21.47
CA LYS A 15 26.49 8.40 20.80
C LYS A 15 25.52 8.95 21.84
N LYS A 16 25.33 10.26 21.83
CA LYS A 16 24.34 10.97 22.65
C LYS A 16 22.98 10.35 22.35
N LYS A 17 22.37 9.65 23.31
CA LYS A 17 21.01 9.10 23.17
C LYS A 17 20.06 10.28 22.93
N MET A 18 19.68 10.51 21.67
CA MET A 18 18.73 11.55 21.32
C MET A 18 17.37 11.23 21.96
N ASP A 19 16.73 12.27 22.51
CA ASP A 19 15.37 12.14 23.01
C ASP A 19 14.43 11.78 21.85
N LYS A 20 13.69 10.69 22.00
CA LYS A 20 12.77 10.17 20.99
C LYS A 20 11.59 11.11 20.73
N ASN A 21 11.35 12.05 21.64
CA ASN A 21 10.33 13.09 21.50
C ASN A 21 10.90 14.39 20.91
N SER A 22 12.21 14.49 20.67
CA SER A 22 12.79 15.66 20.03
C SER A 22 12.28 15.77 18.60
N MET A 23 11.91 17.00 18.21
CA MET A 23 11.55 17.33 16.83
C MET A 23 12.64 16.88 15.84
N GLU A 24 13.90 17.00 16.24
CA GLU A 24 15.04 16.55 15.42
C GLU A 24 15.02 15.03 15.19
N TYR A 25 14.74 14.24 16.24
CA TYR A 25 14.65 12.79 16.13
C TYR A 25 13.49 12.38 15.22
N LEU A 26 12.32 13.03 15.36
CA LEU A 26 11.13 12.76 14.55
C LEU A 26 11.37 13.08 13.07
N ILE A 27 11.99 14.22 12.77
CA ILE A 27 12.33 14.61 11.40
C ILE A 27 13.34 13.64 10.80
N LYS A 28 14.45 13.36 11.51
CA LYS A 28 15.47 12.41 11.03
C LYS A 28 14.90 11.01 10.81
N SER A 29 14.08 10.52 11.74
CA SER A 29 13.40 9.22 11.61
C SER A 29 12.43 9.20 10.44
N GLY A 30 11.68 10.29 10.24
CA GLY A 30 10.77 10.45 9.11
C GLY A 30 11.47 10.47 7.77
N VAL A 31 12.60 11.19 7.66
CA VAL A 31 13.43 11.23 6.46
C VAL A 31 14.06 9.86 6.18
N ALA A 32 14.63 9.20 7.18
CA ALA A 32 15.16 7.83 7.05
C ALA A 32 14.07 6.86 6.58
N GLY A 33 12.87 6.94 7.17
CA GLY A 33 11.72 6.13 6.78
C GLY A 33 11.26 6.39 5.35
N GLY A 34 11.24 7.66 4.92
CA GLY A 34 10.92 8.04 3.55
C GLY A 34 11.90 7.48 2.53
N PHE A 35 13.21 7.63 2.76
CA PHE A 35 14.24 7.05 1.90
C PHE A 35 14.23 5.52 1.90
N ALA A 36 14.02 4.90 3.06
CA ALA A 36 13.85 3.45 3.14
C ALA A 36 12.66 2.96 2.32
N GLY A 37 11.52 3.67 2.39
CA GLY A 37 10.36 3.42 1.54
C GLY A 37 10.67 3.56 0.06
N CYS A 38 11.42 4.59 -0.34
CA CYS A 38 11.86 4.79 -1.72
C CYS A 38 12.77 3.65 -2.22
N ALA A 39 13.75 3.23 -1.41
CA ALA A 39 14.65 2.13 -1.73
C ALA A 39 13.86 0.82 -1.90
N ALA A 40 12.98 0.50 -0.94
CA ALA A 40 12.13 -0.67 -0.98
C ALA A 40 11.23 -0.70 -2.22
N LYS A 41 10.57 0.43 -2.55
CA LYS A 41 9.75 0.55 -3.76
C LYS A 41 10.55 0.45 -5.05
N THR A 42 11.81 0.87 -5.05
CA THR A 42 12.68 0.77 -6.23
C THR A 42 13.06 -0.68 -6.51
N VAL A 43 13.41 -1.46 -5.47
CA VAL A 43 13.72 -2.89 -5.66
C VAL A 43 12.54 -3.67 -6.24
N VAL A 44 11.30 -3.34 -5.82
CA VAL A 44 10.09 -4.01 -6.32
C VAL A 44 9.39 -3.28 -7.47
N GLY A 45 10.00 -2.23 -8.03
CA GLY A 45 9.43 -1.43 -9.11
C GLY A 45 9.02 -2.26 -10.34
N PRO A 46 9.88 -3.14 -10.86
CA PRO A 46 9.55 -4.02 -12.00
C PRO A 46 8.36 -4.95 -11.69
N LEU A 47 8.33 -5.53 -10.48
CA LEU A 47 7.24 -6.40 -10.00
C LEU A 47 5.92 -5.62 -9.95
N ASP A 48 5.95 -4.41 -9.41
CA ASP A 48 4.79 -3.53 -9.30
C ASP A 48 4.23 -3.14 -10.68
N ARG A 49 5.10 -2.85 -11.67
CA ARG A 49 4.66 -2.54 -13.04
C ARG A 49 3.95 -3.72 -13.71
N VAL A 50 4.57 -4.90 -13.69
CA VAL A 50 3.96 -6.10 -14.31
C VAL A 50 2.66 -6.49 -13.61
N LYS A 51 2.61 -6.39 -12.27
CA LYS A 51 1.36 -6.59 -11.51
C LYS A 51 0.26 -5.67 -12.01
N ILE A 52 0.53 -4.38 -12.19
CA ILE A 52 -0.44 -3.43 -12.72
C ILE A 52 -0.91 -3.87 -14.11
N LEU A 53 0.01 -4.12 -15.05
CA LEU A 53 -0.31 -4.54 -16.43
C LEU A 53 -1.24 -5.76 -16.47
N PHE A 54 -0.98 -6.75 -15.62
CA PHE A 54 -1.80 -7.97 -15.53
C PHE A 54 -3.19 -7.69 -14.93
N GLN A 55 -3.27 -6.94 -13.83
CA GLN A 55 -4.54 -6.60 -13.18
C GLN A 55 -5.46 -5.74 -14.06
N THR A 56 -4.85 -4.80 -14.79
CA THR A 56 -5.55 -3.90 -15.71
C THR A 56 -5.88 -4.53 -17.07
N ARG A 57 -5.38 -5.75 -17.32
CA ARG A 57 -5.49 -6.46 -18.60
C ARG A 57 -5.02 -5.61 -19.78
N ASN A 58 -3.78 -5.11 -19.70
CA ASN A 58 -3.19 -4.41 -20.84
C ASN A 58 -3.21 -5.33 -22.09
N PRO A 59 -3.68 -4.87 -23.25
CA PRO A 59 -3.84 -5.72 -24.44
C PRO A 59 -2.58 -6.48 -24.85
N GLN A 60 -1.41 -5.86 -24.71
CA GLN A 60 -0.11 -6.45 -25.06
C GLN A 60 0.32 -7.55 -24.07
N PHE A 61 -0.05 -7.41 -22.80
CA PHE A 61 0.39 -8.29 -21.71
C PHE A 61 -0.69 -9.24 -21.19
N ALA A 62 -1.93 -9.13 -21.68
CA ALA A 62 -3.06 -9.97 -21.28
C ALA A 62 -2.82 -11.46 -21.55
N LYS A 63 -2.02 -11.79 -22.59
CA LYS A 63 -1.61 -13.17 -22.93
C LYS A 63 -0.73 -13.83 -21.87
N TYR A 64 0.03 -13.05 -21.10
CA TYR A 64 0.90 -13.56 -20.04
C TYR A 64 0.18 -13.68 -18.69
N ALA A 65 -0.97 -13.02 -18.53
CA ALA A 65 -1.74 -13.09 -17.30
C ALA A 65 -2.26 -14.51 -17.07
N GLY A 66 -2.16 -15.01 -15.83
CA GLY A 66 -2.71 -16.31 -15.41
C GLY A 66 -1.81 -17.53 -15.62
N SER A 67 -0.61 -17.36 -16.18
CA SER A 67 0.44 -18.40 -16.19
C SER A 67 1.53 -18.07 -15.16
N TRP A 68 2.07 -19.11 -14.51
CA TRP A 68 3.23 -18.98 -13.62
C TRP A 68 4.49 -18.48 -14.33
N SER A 69 4.71 -18.92 -15.57
CA SER A 69 5.83 -18.47 -16.42
C SER A 69 5.57 -17.12 -17.09
N GLY A 70 4.32 -16.63 -17.05
CA GLY A 70 3.94 -15.37 -17.68
C GLY A 70 4.63 -14.16 -17.05
N PHE A 71 4.87 -14.18 -15.74
CA PHE A 71 5.51 -13.06 -15.03
C PHE A 71 6.97 -12.83 -15.45
N PRO A 72 7.88 -13.82 -15.38
CA PRO A 72 9.26 -13.64 -15.86
C PRO A 72 9.32 -13.30 -17.35
N THR A 73 8.43 -13.91 -18.15
CA THR A 73 8.35 -13.63 -19.59
C THR A 73 7.95 -12.18 -19.87
N ALA A 74 6.97 -11.64 -19.14
CA ALA A 74 6.56 -10.25 -19.28
C ALA A 74 7.67 -9.27 -18.86
N ILE A 75 8.44 -9.57 -17.80
CA ILE A 75 9.63 -8.78 -17.44
C ILE A 75 10.64 -8.78 -18.58
N ARG A 76 10.95 -9.97 -19.12
CA ARG A 76 11.90 -10.12 -20.23
C ARG A 76 11.43 -9.36 -21.48
N ASP A 77 10.16 -9.50 -21.84
CA ASP A 77 9.56 -8.83 -23.00
C ASP A 77 9.63 -7.30 -22.88
N ILE A 78 9.32 -6.75 -21.69
CA ILE A 78 9.46 -5.33 -21.41
C ILE A 78 10.92 -4.88 -21.49
N TYR A 79 11.83 -5.66 -20.90
CA TYR A 79 13.25 -5.34 -20.86
C TYR A 79 13.86 -5.33 -22.26
N VAL A 80 13.52 -6.30 -23.11
CA VAL A 80 14.02 -6.39 -24.48
C VAL A 80 13.42 -5.27 -25.35
N SER A 81 12.14 -4.93 -25.17
CA SER A 81 11.47 -3.92 -26.00
C SER A 81 11.79 -2.47 -25.63
N THR A 82 11.86 -2.14 -24.33
CA THR A 82 11.93 -0.75 -23.83
C THR A 82 13.07 -0.52 -22.83
N GLY A 83 13.87 -1.55 -22.57
CA GLY A 83 14.98 -1.50 -21.62
C GLY A 83 14.56 -1.39 -20.14
N VAL A 84 15.55 -1.10 -19.29
CA VAL A 84 15.36 -0.92 -17.85
C VAL A 84 14.36 0.19 -17.55
N ARG A 85 14.43 1.32 -18.28
CA ARG A 85 13.53 2.46 -18.08
C ARG A 85 12.07 2.09 -18.27
N GLY A 86 11.79 1.18 -19.19
CA GLY A 86 10.48 0.56 -19.34
C GLY A 86 9.99 0.00 -18.02
N LEU A 87 10.71 -0.93 -17.41
CA LEU A 87 10.30 -1.62 -16.17
C LEU A 87 9.91 -0.67 -15.03
N PHE A 88 10.43 0.56 -15.02
CA PHE A 88 10.18 1.59 -14.02
C PHE A 88 9.15 2.66 -14.44
N LYS A 89 8.39 2.47 -15.52
CA LYS A 89 7.37 3.44 -15.93
C LYS A 89 6.29 3.59 -14.85
N GLY A 90 6.04 4.84 -14.44
CA GLY A 90 5.15 5.17 -13.31
C GLY A 90 5.82 5.11 -11.93
N HIS A 91 7.10 4.70 -11.84
CA HIS A 91 7.83 4.65 -10.57
C HIS A 91 8.05 6.03 -9.95
N SER A 92 8.28 7.06 -10.75
CA SER A 92 8.41 8.45 -10.26
C SER A 92 7.19 8.92 -9.47
N ALA A 93 5.98 8.64 -9.97
CA ALA A 93 4.72 8.91 -9.24
C ALA A 93 4.59 8.08 -7.95
N THR A 94 5.18 6.87 -7.92
CA THR A 94 5.23 6.04 -6.72
C THR A 94 6.10 6.68 -5.65
N LEU A 95 7.31 7.13 -6.02
CA LEU A 95 8.24 7.79 -5.11
C LEU A 95 7.71 9.13 -4.61
N LEU A 96 7.16 9.95 -5.52
CA LEU A 96 6.57 11.25 -5.20
C LEU A 96 5.46 11.13 -4.15
N ARG A 97 4.71 10.03 -4.13
CA ARG A 97 3.62 9.81 -3.18
C ARG A 97 4.10 9.50 -1.76
N ILE A 98 5.30 8.95 -1.56
CA ILE A 98 5.73 8.41 -0.26
C ILE A 98 5.73 9.49 0.82
N PHE A 99 6.38 10.63 0.55
CA PHE A 99 6.49 11.73 1.52
C PHE A 99 5.15 12.43 1.81
N PRO A 100 4.35 12.86 0.81
CA PRO A 100 3.04 13.44 1.06
C PRO A 100 2.12 12.50 1.82
N TYR A 101 2.13 11.20 1.48
CA TYR A 101 1.30 10.21 2.19
C TYR A 101 1.67 10.11 3.67
N ALA A 102 2.96 10.02 3.97
CA ALA A 102 3.45 9.93 5.34
C ALA A 102 3.17 11.22 6.14
N GLY A 103 3.50 12.38 5.57
CA GLY A 103 3.30 13.68 6.21
C GLY A 103 1.82 13.97 6.51
N ILE A 104 0.94 13.76 5.52
CA ILE A 104 -0.51 13.95 5.70
C ILE A 104 -1.06 12.97 6.74
N LYS A 105 -0.64 11.69 6.70
CA LYS A 105 -1.09 10.70 7.68
C LYS A 105 -0.68 11.08 9.10
N PHE A 106 0.56 11.54 9.29
CA PHE A 106 1.06 11.97 10.58
C PHE A 106 0.27 13.17 11.11
N LEU A 107 0.17 14.25 10.31
CA LEU A 107 -0.58 15.45 10.69
C LEU A 107 -2.06 15.14 10.96
N ALA A 108 -2.70 14.36 10.09
CA ALA A 108 -4.08 13.95 10.30
C ALA A 108 -4.23 13.13 11.59
N TYR A 109 -3.30 12.23 11.88
CA TYR A 109 -3.32 11.45 13.11
C TYR A 109 -3.22 12.34 14.35
N GLU A 110 -2.31 13.30 14.39
CA GLU A 110 -2.19 14.24 15.51
C GLU A 110 -3.47 15.06 15.70
N GLN A 111 -4.00 15.63 14.62
CA GLN A 111 -5.20 16.47 14.64
C GLN A 111 -6.47 15.71 15.02
N ILE A 112 -6.60 14.45 14.58
CA ILE A 112 -7.75 13.60 14.90
C ILE A 112 -7.61 13.06 16.31
N ARG A 113 -6.43 12.55 16.68
CA ARG A 113 -6.15 12.04 18.02
C ARG A 113 -6.34 13.12 19.08
N GLY A 114 -5.86 14.35 18.85
CA GLY A 114 -6.03 15.47 19.79
C GLY A 114 -7.49 15.84 20.04
N ARG A 115 -8.38 15.58 19.07
CA ARG A 115 -9.84 15.79 19.25
C ARG A 115 -10.53 14.61 19.92
N ILE A 116 -10.15 13.38 19.61
CA ILE A 116 -10.79 12.14 20.12
C ILE A 116 -10.27 11.74 21.51
N ILE A 117 -8.99 11.99 21.79
CA ILE A 117 -8.28 11.62 23.02
C ILE A 117 -7.75 12.90 23.67
N LYS A 118 -8.61 13.56 24.46
CA LYS A 118 -8.25 14.81 25.15
C LYS A 118 -7.38 14.55 26.37
N ASN A 119 -7.68 13.48 27.11
CA ASN A 119 -7.00 13.11 28.34
C ASN A 119 -6.37 11.72 28.24
N LYS A 120 -5.31 11.46 29.00
CA LYS A 120 -4.64 10.14 29.05
C LYS A 120 -5.57 9.01 29.53
N ALA A 121 -6.54 9.32 30.38
CA ALA A 121 -7.59 8.39 30.81
C ALA A 121 -8.52 7.95 29.66
N GLN A 122 -8.62 8.75 28.60
CA GLN A 122 -9.42 8.44 27.41
C GLN A 122 -8.64 7.66 26.35
N GLU A 123 -7.39 7.29 26.62
CA GLU A 123 -6.52 6.63 25.66
C GLU A 123 -6.81 5.12 25.58
N THR A 124 -7.92 4.77 24.94
CA THR A 124 -8.30 3.38 24.72
C THR A 124 -7.75 2.85 23.39
N PRO A 125 -7.48 1.53 23.26
CA PRO A 125 -7.08 0.91 22.00
C PRO A 125 -8.06 1.23 20.86
N GLY A 126 -9.37 1.20 21.13
CA GLY A 126 -10.40 1.53 20.15
C GLY A 126 -10.32 2.97 19.64
N ARG A 127 -10.09 3.96 20.52
CA ARG A 127 -9.94 5.36 20.11
C ARG A 127 -8.65 5.61 19.31
N ARG A 128 -7.56 4.93 19.67
CA ARG A 128 -6.31 4.94 18.88
C ARG A 128 -6.53 4.32 17.49
N PHE A 129 -7.27 3.22 17.43
CA PHE A 129 -7.64 2.57 16.18
C PHE A 129 -8.48 3.48 15.28
N ILE A 130 -9.55 4.10 15.82
CA ILE A 130 -10.39 5.05 15.06
C ILE A 130 -9.55 6.23 14.56
N SER A 131 -8.69 6.80 15.41
CA SER A 131 -7.82 7.91 15.02
C SER A 131 -6.86 7.51 13.89
N GLY A 132 -6.25 6.33 13.99
CA GLY A 132 -5.36 5.78 12.98
C GLY A 132 -6.07 5.50 11.64
N SER A 133 -7.26 4.92 11.70
CA SER A 133 -8.08 4.60 10.54
C SER A 133 -8.57 5.85 9.81
N LEU A 134 -9.09 6.86 10.53
CA LEU A 134 -9.50 8.13 9.94
C LEU A 134 -8.32 8.89 9.32
N ALA A 135 -7.17 8.94 10.01
CA ALA A 135 -5.96 9.55 9.47
C ALA A 135 -5.46 8.83 8.20
N GLY A 136 -5.54 7.50 8.18
CA GLY A 136 -5.22 6.69 7.01
C GLY A 136 -6.16 6.94 5.84
N MET A 137 -7.47 7.05 6.07
CA MET A 137 -8.44 7.38 5.03
C MET A 137 -8.21 8.78 4.46
N MET A 138 -7.99 9.77 5.33
CA MET A 138 -7.69 11.15 4.91
C MET A 138 -6.43 11.21 4.05
N SER A 139 -5.35 10.53 4.45
CA SER A 139 -4.11 10.53 3.68
C SER A 139 -4.26 9.80 2.34
N VAL A 140 -5.02 8.70 2.28
CA VAL A 140 -5.34 8.04 1.01
C VAL A 140 -6.18 8.94 0.11
N PHE A 141 -7.19 9.63 0.63
CA PHE A 141 -8.03 10.55 -0.14
C PHE A 141 -7.19 11.66 -0.78
N LEU A 142 -6.38 12.37 0.00
CA LEU A 142 -5.57 13.49 -0.49
C LEU A 142 -4.45 13.05 -1.45
N THR A 143 -3.90 11.84 -1.28
CA THR A 143 -2.85 11.30 -2.17
C THR A 143 -3.38 10.41 -3.28
N TYR A 144 -4.71 10.27 -3.41
CA TYR A 144 -5.33 9.41 -4.40
C TYR A 144 -5.02 9.82 -5.86
N PRO A 145 -4.95 11.13 -6.22
CA PRO A 145 -4.56 11.55 -7.57
C PRO A 145 -3.21 10.98 -8.03
N LEU A 146 -2.21 10.97 -7.14
CA LEU A 146 -0.89 10.38 -7.41
C LEU A 146 -0.98 8.87 -7.69
N GLU A 147 -1.97 8.18 -7.14
CA GLU A 147 -2.18 6.77 -7.46
C GLU A 147 -2.70 6.55 -8.87
N VAL A 148 -3.69 7.34 -9.27
CA VAL A 148 -4.27 7.20 -10.60
C VAL A 148 -3.24 7.55 -11.67
N ILE A 149 -2.45 8.60 -11.44
CA ILE A 149 -1.32 8.99 -12.30
C ILE A 149 -0.32 7.82 -12.41
N ARG A 150 0.09 7.23 -11.28
CA ARG A 150 0.98 6.07 -11.24
C ARG A 150 0.45 4.93 -12.09
N VAL A 151 -0.80 4.52 -11.88
CA VAL A 151 -1.38 3.36 -12.57
C VAL A 151 -1.49 3.59 -14.07
N ARG A 152 -1.86 4.81 -14.49
CA ARG A 152 -1.97 5.15 -15.91
C ARG A 152 -0.61 5.21 -16.61
N LEU A 153 0.41 5.75 -15.94
CA LEU A 153 1.78 5.70 -16.45
C LEU A 153 2.30 4.27 -16.59
N ALA A 154 2.05 3.42 -15.57
CA ALA A 154 2.47 2.02 -15.60
C ALA A 154 1.75 1.22 -16.70
N PHE A 155 0.49 1.55 -16.97
CA PHE A 155 -0.34 0.93 -18.01
C PHE A 155 0.14 1.23 -19.42
N GLU A 156 0.71 2.41 -19.68
CA GLU A 156 1.05 2.85 -21.02
C GLU A 156 2.33 2.19 -21.54
N THR A 157 2.22 1.41 -22.62
CA THR A 157 3.33 0.61 -23.16
C THR A 157 3.87 1.12 -24.50
N LYS A 158 3.13 1.96 -25.23
CA LYS A 158 3.57 2.52 -26.53
C LYS A 158 4.66 3.59 -26.36
N GLU A 159 5.64 3.56 -27.25
CA GLU A 159 6.81 4.47 -27.27
C GLU A 159 6.53 5.84 -27.91
N GLU A 160 5.42 6.01 -28.64
CA GLU A 160 5.17 7.18 -29.51
C GLU A 160 4.96 8.52 -28.77
N ALA A 161 4.86 8.51 -27.45
CA ALA A 161 4.96 9.75 -26.68
C ALA A 161 5.84 9.50 -25.47
N ARG A 162 6.87 10.34 -25.30
CA ARG A 162 7.46 10.62 -24.00
C ARG A 162 6.35 11.18 -23.11
N SER A 163 5.52 10.30 -22.55
CA SER A 163 4.40 10.69 -21.71
C SER A 163 4.96 11.19 -20.38
N SER A 164 5.25 12.49 -20.38
CA SER A 164 5.58 13.22 -19.18
C SER A 164 4.43 13.06 -18.18
N LEU A 165 4.75 13.11 -16.88
CA LEU A 165 3.76 13.19 -15.81
C LEU A 165 2.67 14.22 -16.14
N VAL A 166 3.08 15.36 -16.71
CA VAL A 166 2.20 16.45 -17.14
C VAL A 166 1.22 16.00 -18.23
N THR A 167 1.68 15.25 -19.23
CA THR A 167 0.83 14.73 -20.32
C THR A 167 -0.25 13.81 -19.78
N ILE A 168 0.10 12.92 -18.85
CA ILE A 168 -0.87 12.02 -18.22
C ILE A 168 -1.85 12.79 -17.33
N VAL A 169 -1.37 13.76 -16.55
CA VAL A 169 -2.24 14.63 -15.75
C VAL A 169 -3.24 15.37 -16.64
N ARG A 170 -2.76 15.95 -17.74
CA ARG A 170 -3.62 16.65 -18.71
C ARG A 170 -4.64 15.70 -19.33
N LYS A 171 -4.22 14.50 -19.73
CA LYS A 171 -5.09 13.46 -20.30
C LYS A 171 -6.17 13.01 -19.30
N ILE A 172 -5.82 12.79 -18.03
CA ILE A 172 -6.80 12.47 -16.97
C ILE A 172 -7.79 13.62 -16.77
N TYR A 173 -7.30 14.86 -16.74
CA TYR A 173 -8.14 16.03 -16.52
C TYR A 173 -9.10 16.28 -17.67
N SER A 174 -8.62 16.15 -18.92
CA SER A 174 -9.39 16.38 -20.14
C SER A 174 -10.27 15.20 -20.55
N GLU A 175 -10.21 14.07 -19.85
CA GLU A 175 -11.06 12.91 -20.16
C GLU A 175 -12.53 13.23 -19.91
N GLN A 176 -13.30 13.22 -20.99
CA GLN A 176 -14.75 13.36 -20.94
C GLN A 176 -15.37 11.96 -21.02
N ALA A 177 -16.30 11.68 -20.11
CA ALA A 177 -17.12 10.49 -20.26
C ALA A 177 -18.04 10.68 -21.49
N PRO A 178 -18.24 9.66 -22.34
CA PRO A 178 -19.28 9.68 -23.36
C PRO A 178 -20.62 10.08 -22.75
N ARG A 179 -21.44 10.81 -23.51
CA ARG A 179 -22.85 10.98 -23.18
C ARG A 179 -23.47 9.59 -23.19
N ILE A 180 -24.03 9.17 -22.06
CA ILE A 180 -24.71 7.88 -21.94
C ILE A 180 -25.89 7.89 -22.92
N SER A 181 -25.88 6.98 -23.90
CA SER A 181 -27.06 6.75 -24.74
C SER A 181 -28.23 6.32 -23.85
N GLN A 182 -29.39 6.94 -24.06
CA GLN A 182 -30.57 6.84 -23.18
C GLN A 182 -30.83 5.41 -22.65
N PRO A 183 -31.05 5.23 -21.33
CA PRO A 183 -31.37 3.94 -20.77
C PRO A 183 -32.75 3.46 -21.26
N LYS A 184 -32.83 2.21 -21.72
CA LYS A 184 -34.08 1.59 -22.21
C LYS A 184 -35.13 1.32 -21.11
N ASN A 185 -34.77 1.44 -19.83
CA ASN A 185 -35.61 1.09 -18.68
C ASN A 185 -35.75 2.28 -17.70
N SER A 186 -36.97 2.54 -17.24
CA SER A 186 -37.35 3.68 -16.37
C SER A 186 -36.65 3.67 -15.00
N ILE A 187 -36.45 2.50 -14.38
CA ILE A 187 -35.78 2.36 -13.07
C ILE A 187 -34.27 2.65 -13.21
N THR A 188 -33.67 2.19 -14.30
CA THR A 188 -32.27 2.51 -14.62
C THR A 188 -32.12 3.99 -14.96
N ALA A 189 -33.13 4.62 -15.58
CA ALA A 189 -33.13 6.05 -15.88
C ALA A 189 -33.04 6.90 -14.61
N THR A 190 -33.85 6.64 -13.59
CA THR A 190 -33.83 7.42 -12.33
C THR A 190 -32.52 7.26 -11.57
N ALA A 191 -32.00 6.02 -11.45
CA ALA A 191 -30.70 5.78 -10.82
C ALA A 191 -29.55 6.43 -11.60
N THR A 192 -29.61 6.42 -12.93
CA THR A 192 -28.61 7.08 -13.80
C THR A 192 -28.70 8.60 -13.66
N HIS A 193 -29.90 9.18 -13.58
CA HIS A 193 -30.10 10.61 -13.41
C HIS A 193 -29.55 11.11 -12.06
N VAL A 194 -29.77 10.38 -10.97
CA VAL A 194 -29.21 10.73 -9.64
C VAL A 194 -27.69 10.64 -9.66
N VAL A 195 -27.12 9.61 -10.31
CA VAL A 195 -25.67 9.48 -10.48
C VAL A 195 -25.10 10.61 -11.34
N GLU A 196 -25.80 11.04 -12.39
CA GLU A 196 -25.40 12.17 -13.25
C GLU A 196 -25.47 13.52 -12.55
N THR A 197 -26.47 13.76 -11.69
CA THR A 197 -26.59 14.99 -10.92
C THR A 197 -25.53 15.09 -9.82
N VAL A 198 -25.09 13.96 -9.27
CA VAL A 198 -24.15 13.90 -8.12
C VAL A 198 -22.69 13.74 -8.56
N THR A 199 -22.40 13.20 -9.75
CA THR A 199 -21.02 13.11 -10.23
C THR A 199 -20.61 14.35 -11.02
N PRO A 200 -19.65 15.17 -10.53
CA PRO A 200 -19.11 16.27 -11.31
C PRO A 200 -18.56 15.73 -12.63
N ARG A 201 -19.23 16.15 -13.72
CA ARG A 201 -18.85 15.87 -15.10
C ARG A 201 -17.60 16.69 -15.40
N SER A 202 -16.48 15.99 -15.62
CA SER A 202 -15.15 16.49 -16.02
C SER A 202 -14.21 17.04 -14.93
N GLY A 203 -12.91 17.01 -15.25
CA GLY A 203 -11.84 17.60 -14.44
C GLY A 203 -11.34 16.71 -13.31
N LEU A 204 -11.33 17.24 -12.08
CA LEU A 204 -10.66 16.65 -10.91
C LEU A 204 -11.23 15.31 -10.47
N SER A 205 -12.51 15.06 -10.74
CA SER A 205 -13.17 13.82 -10.33
C SER A 205 -12.58 12.58 -11.05
N ASN A 206 -11.96 12.75 -12.23
CA ASN A 206 -11.29 11.67 -12.94
C ASN A 206 -10.09 11.09 -12.18
N PHE A 207 -9.46 11.90 -11.33
CA PHE A 207 -8.38 11.45 -10.45
C PHE A 207 -8.88 10.55 -9.33
N PHE A 208 -10.20 10.46 -9.07
CA PHE A 208 -10.81 9.63 -8.03
C PHE A 208 -11.45 8.34 -8.56
N ARG A 209 -11.21 7.97 -9.83
CA ARG A 209 -11.67 6.69 -10.39
C ARG A 209 -11.12 5.51 -9.60
N GLY A 210 -12.00 4.62 -9.16
CA GLY A 210 -11.64 3.48 -8.30
C GLY A 210 -11.49 3.79 -6.81
N PHE A 211 -11.83 5.01 -6.34
CA PHE A 211 -11.74 5.33 -4.92
C PHE A 211 -12.72 4.50 -4.07
N THR A 212 -13.96 4.31 -4.54
CA THR A 212 -14.96 3.48 -3.86
C THR A 212 -14.50 2.04 -3.60
N PRO A 213 -14.03 1.24 -4.59
CA PRO A 213 -13.50 -0.09 -4.29
C PRO A 213 -12.22 -0.05 -3.44
N THR A 214 -11.50 1.07 -3.39
CA THR A 214 -10.38 1.24 -2.45
C THR A 214 -10.86 1.23 -1.01
N LEU A 215 -11.89 2.04 -0.69
CA LEU A 215 -12.47 2.10 0.64
C LEU A 215 -13.12 0.78 1.03
N LEU A 216 -13.91 0.19 0.11
CA LEU A 216 -14.52 -1.12 0.33
C LEU A 216 -13.48 -2.21 0.56
N GLY A 217 -12.30 -2.12 -0.06
CA GLY A 217 -11.22 -3.10 0.11
C GLY A 217 -10.46 -2.98 1.43
N MET A 218 -10.46 -1.80 2.06
CA MET A 218 -9.78 -1.59 3.34
C MET A 218 -10.45 -2.35 4.50
N ILE A 219 -11.77 -2.46 4.49
CA ILE A 219 -12.54 -3.14 5.53
C ILE A 219 -12.22 -4.65 5.60
N PRO A 220 -12.37 -5.44 4.51
CA PRO A 220 -12.04 -6.85 4.53
C PRO A 220 -10.54 -7.09 4.71
N TYR A 221 -9.68 -6.18 4.22
CA TYR A 221 -8.25 -6.24 4.49
C TYR A 221 -7.96 -6.14 5.99
N ALA A 222 -8.50 -5.12 6.67
CA ALA A 222 -8.30 -4.94 8.11
C ALA A 222 -8.90 -6.10 8.91
N GLY A 223 -10.15 -6.47 8.63
CA GLY A 223 -10.84 -7.55 9.34
C GLY A 223 -10.12 -8.90 9.22
N ALA A 224 -9.71 -9.29 8.01
CA ALA A 224 -8.93 -10.51 7.80
C ALA A 224 -7.54 -10.44 8.45
N SER A 225 -6.91 -9.25 8.48
CA SER A 225 -5.60 -9.08 9.13
C SER A 225 -5.68 -9.28 10.62
N PHE A 226 -6.68 -8.67 11.28
CA PHE A 226 -6.86 -8.82 12.71
C PHE A 226 -7.19 -10.27 13.06
N LEU A 227 -8.18 -10.86 12.38
CA LEU A 227 -8.57 -12.24 12.65
C LEU A 227 -7.42 -13.22 12.44
N ALA A 228 -6.66 -13.10 11.34
CA ALA A 228 -5.55 -13.99 11.05
C ALA A 228 -4.34 -13.75 11.98
N HIS A 229 -4.05 -12.51 12.36
CA HIS A 229 -2.97 -12.19 13.32
C HIS A 229 -3.31 -12.70 14.71
N ASP A 230 -4.53 -12.47 15.19
CA ASP A 230 -4.97 -12.96 16.51
C ASP A 230 -4.97 -14.50 16.53
N SER A 231 -5.59 -15.15 15.52
CA SER A 231 -5.61 -16.63 15.43
C SER A 231 -4.20 -17.24 15.40
N MET A 232 -3.29 -16.65 14.62
CA MET A 232 -1.91 -17.14 14.52
C MET A 232 -1.12 -16.86 15.80
N SER A 233 -1.34 -15.71 16.42
CA SER A 233 -0.67 -15.37 17.68
C SER A 233 -1.14 -16.28 18.82
N ASP A 234 -2.41 -16.67 18.84
CA ASP A 234 -2.97 -17.61 19.81
C ASP A 234 -2.48 -19.04 19.55
N LEU A 235 -2.38 -19.45 18.28
CA LEU A 235 -1.74 -20.72 17.91
C LEU A 235 -0.29 -20.78 18.43
N MET A 236 0.46 -19.69 18.29
CA MET A 236 1.84 -19.60 18.79
C MET A 236 1.91 -19.63 20.32
N ARG A 237 0.82 -19.36 21.05
CA ARG A 237 0.77 -19.39 22.52
C ARG A 237 0.26 -20.71 23.10
N ILE A 238 -0.06 -21.70 22.26
CA ILE A 238 -0.45 -23.04 22.71
C ILE A 238 0.67 -23.63 23.59
N PRO A 239 0.35 -24.40 24.66
CA PRO A 239 1.34 -24.91 25.63
C PRO A 239 2.54 -25.63 25.02
N ILE A 240 2.38 -26.26 23.87
CA ILE A 240 3.43 -26.98 23.14
C ILE A 240 4.43 -26.00 22.50
N LEU A 241 3.96 -24.87 21.98
CA LEU A 241 4.75 -23.89 21.22
C LEU A 241 5.26 -22.75 22.10
N ALA A 242 4.52 -22.41 23.17
CA ALA A 242 4.80 -21.30 24.07
C ALA A 242 6.25 -21.24 24.57
N PRO A 243 6.94 -22.35 24.94
CA PRO A 243 8.34 -22.29 25.39
C PRO A 243 9.31 -21.72 24.34
N TYR A 244 9.00 -21.92 23.05
CA TYR A 244 9.85 -21.51 21.93
C TYR A 244 9.46 -20.15 21.35
N THR A 245 8.16 -19.82 21.39
CA THR A 245 7.57 -18.67 20.70
C THR A 245 7.35 -17.47 21.62
N THR A 246 7.18 -17.67 22.93
CA THR A 246 6.93 -16.59 23.88
C THR A 246 8.19 -16.20 24.63
N LEU A 247 8.21 -14.96 25.11
CA LEU A 247 9.24 -14.48 26.03
C LEU A 247 8.83 -14.82 27.47
N PRO A 248 9.66 -15.55 28.24
CA PRO A 248 9.35 -15.88 29.63
C PRO A 248 9.20 -14.61 30.48
N ASN A 249 8.31 -14.63 31.46
CA ASN A 249 8.04 -13.53 32.42
C ASN A 249 7.49 -12.23 31.81
N THR A 250 6.86 -12.28 30.64
CA THR A 250 6.19 -11.11 30.01
C THR A 250 4.67 -11.10 30.17
N SER A 251 4.08 -12.16 30.70
CA SER A 251 2.67 -12.20 31.10
C SER A 251 2.47 -11.28 32.30
N ARG A 252 1.57 -10.30 32.17
CA ARG A 252 1.24 -9.36 33.25
C ARG A 252 -0.02 -9.85 33.94
N GLU A 253 0.08 -10.25 35.20
CA GLU A 253 -1.06 -10.69 36.01
C GLU A 253 -2.08 -9.57 36.20
N GLU A 254 -3.32 -9.99 36.45
CA GLU A 254 -4.48 -9.12 36.62
C GLU A 254 -4.22 -8.08 37.72
N SER A 255 -4.18 -6.82 37.32
CA SER A 255 -4.32 -5.70 38.25
C SER A 255 -5.69 -5.07 38.00
N SER A 256 -6.35 -4.58 39.06
CA SER A 256 -7.73 -4.08 39.12
C SER A 256 -8.10 -2.96 38.11
N THR A 257 -7.18 -2.57 37.23
CA THR A 257 -7.32 -1.51 36.24
C THR A 257 -6.93 -1.92 34.80
N SER A 258 -6.47 -3.16 34.54
CA SER A 258 -6.03 -3.57 33.20
C SER A 258 -6.46 -4.99 32.80
N SER A 259 -7.21 -5.09 31.70
CA SER A 259 -7.58 -6.35 31.02
C SER A 259 -6.35 -7.25 30.78
N HIS A 260 -6.50 -8.56 31.00
CA HIS A 260 -5.46 -9.59 30.78
C HIS A 260 -4.77 -9.38 29.41
N LYS A 261 -3.45 -9.17 29.42
CA LYS A 261 -2.65 -9.06 28.19
C LYS A 261 -1.82 -10.33 28.01
N PRO A 262 -1.95 -11.03 26.87
CA PRO A 262 -1.23 -12.27 26.64
C PRO A 262 0.30 -12.04 26.58
N ALA A 263 1.06 -13.11 26.82
CA ALA A 263 2.52 -13.10 26.77
C ALA A 263 3.03 -12.59 25.41
N GLN A 264 4.12 -11.82 25.45
CA GLN A 264 4.72 -11.24 24.26
C GLN A 264 5.42 -12.33 23.44
N LEU A 265 5.16 -12.34 22.14
CA LEU A 265 5.82 -13.23 21.20
C LEU A 265 7.25 -12.75 20.95
N ARG A 266 8.14 -13.71 20.67
CA ARG A 266 9.49 -13.41 20.17
C ARG A 266 9.38 -12.74 18.81
N TYR A 267 10.40 -11.95 18.45
CA TYR A 267 10.41 -11.16 17.21
C TYR A 267 10.12 -12.01 15.95
N TRP A 268 10.65 -13.23 15.84
CA TRP A 268 10.43 -14.09 14.68
C TRP A 268 8.99 -14.63 14.63
N ALA A 269 8.40 -14.92 15.78
CA ALA A 269 7.03 -15.43 15.89
C ALA A 269 6.01 -14.30 15.58
N GLU A 270 6.27 -13.09 16.08
CA GLU A 270 5.49 -11.89 15.76
C GLU A 270 5.57 -11.56 14.26
N LEU A 271 6.78 -11.62 13.67
CA LEU A 271 6.97 -11.40 12.22
C LEU A 271 6.26 -12.47 11.38
N THR A 272 6.29 -13.74 11.81
CA THR A 272 5.59 -14.83 11.12
C THR A 272 4.08 -14.65 11.20
N SER A 273 3.56 -14.29 12.39
CA SER A 273 2.14 -13.98 12.58
C SER A 273 1.69 -12.81 11.69
N GLY A 274 2.44 -11.71 11.69
CA GLY A 274 2.19 -10.57 10.81
C GLY A 274 2.29 -10.91 9.33
N GLY A 275 3.25 -11.76 8.94
CA GLY A 275 3.41 -12.23 7.56
C GLY A 275 2.21 -13.06 7.07
N ILE A 276 1.74 -14.00 7.88
CA ILE A 276 0.58 -14.84 7.57
C ILE A 276 -0.69 -13.99 7.55
N ALA A 277 -0.86 -13.10 8.53
CA ALA A 277 -1.98 -12.15 8.53
C ALA A 277 -2.01 -11.29 7.26
N GLY A 278 -0.86 -10.77 6.82
CA GLY A 278 -0.73 -10.03 5.58
C GLY A 278 -1.11 -10.85 4.33
N PHE A 279 -0.74 -12.13 4.30
CA PHE A 279 -1.10 -13.06 3.22
C PHE A 279 -2.61 -13.27 3.11
N PHE A 280 -3.29 -13.59 4.22
CA PHE A 280 -4.75 -13.76 4.24
C PHE A 280 -5.48 -12.47 3.90
N SER A 281 -5.06 -11.35 4.49
CA SER A 281 -5.66 -10.02 4.23
C SER A 281 -5.58 -9.62 2.77
N GLN A 282 -4.42 -9.85 2.15
CA GLN A 282 -4.24 -9.57 0.74
C GLN A 282 -5.13 -10.48 -0.10
N THR A 283 -5.23 -11.78 0.22
CA THR A 283 -6.11 -12.73 -0.51
C THR A 283 -7.56 -12.28 -0.50
N VAL A 284 -8.11 -11.97 0.68
CA VAL A 284 -9.53 -11.63 0.87
C VAL A 284 -9.89 -10.30 0.19
N SER A 285 -8.99 -9.30 0.26
CA SER A 285 -9.23 -7.98 -0.35
C SER A 285 -8.88 -7.90 -1.84
N TYR A 286 -8.24 -8.93 -2.39
CA TYR A 286 -7.69 -8.90 -3.75
C TYR A 286 -8.72 -8.65 -4.87
N PRO A 287 -9.95 -9.21 -4.83
CA PRO A 287 -10.95 -8.93 -5.87
C PRO A 287 -11.26 -7.43 -6.02
N LEU A 288 -11.37 -6.71 -4.90
CA LEU A 288 -11.58 -5.26 -4.89
C LEU A 288 -10.34 -4.50 -5.37
N GLU A 289 -9.15 -5.02 -5.12
CA GLU A 289 -7.90 -4.50 -5.69
C GLU A 289 -7.91 -4.58 -7.23
N VAL A 290 -8.31 -5.72 -7.80
CA VAL A 290 -8.39 -5.88 -9.27
C VAL A 290 -9.45 -4.98 -9.89
N ILE A 291 -10.65 -4.91 -9.30
CA ILE A 291 -11.73 -4.03 -9.75
C ILE A 291 -11.26 -2.58 -9.75
N ARG A 292 -10.65 -2.13 -8.65
CA ARG A 292 -10.07 -0.79 -8.52
C ARG A 292 -9.09 -0.49 -9.65
N ARG A 293 -8.14 -1.39 -9.92
CA ARG A 293 -7.09 -1.17 -10.93
C ARG A 293 -7.68 -1.06 -12.34
N ARG A 294 -8.68 -1.88 -12.67
CA ARG A 294 -9.42 -1.76 -13.94
C ARG A 294 -10.18 -0.44 -14.06
N MET A 295 -10.84 0.02 -12.99
CA MET A 295 -11.51 1.33 -13.00
C MET A 295 -10.53 2.50 -13.17
N GLN A 296 -9.31 2.40 -12.62
CA GLN A 296 -8.28 3.44 -12.75
C GLN A 296 -7.78 3.61 -14.20
N VAL A 297 -7.77 2.53 -14.99
CA VAL A 297 -7.38 2.54 -16.41
C VAL A 297 -8.56 2.63 -17.38
N GLY A 298 -9.81 2.57 -16.92
CA GLY A 298 -10.99 2.52 -17.80
C GLY A 298 -11.14 3.71 -18.77
N GLY A 299 -10.52 4.86 -18.48
CA GLY A 299 -10.46 5.99 -19.43
C GLY A 299 -9.50 5.78 -20.60
N VAL A 300 -8.57 4.85 -20.47
CA VAL A 300 -7.57 4.48 -21.49
C VAL A 300 -7.96 3.16 -22.19
N VAL A 301 -8.77 2.33 -21.54
CA VAL A 301 -9.20 1.00 -22.00
C VAL A 301 -10.72 1.00 -22.15
N GLY A 302 -11.20 1.45 -23.31
CA GLY A 302 -12.62 1.51 -23.66
C GLY A 302 -13.05 2.90 -24.11
N ASP A 303 -14.35 3.12 -24.12
CA ASP A 303 -14.99 4.29 -24.75
C ASP A 303 -14.78 5.60 -23.96
N GLY A 304 -13.94 5.60 -22.92
CA GLY A 304 -13.70 6.76 -22.04
C GLY A 304 -14.71 6.89 -20.88
N HIS A 305 -15.73 6.03 -20.84
CA HIS A 305 -16.79 6.06 -19.83
C HIS A 305 -16.31 5.62 -18.43
N ARG A 306 -16.97 6.12 -17.39
CA ARG A 306 -16.73 5.74 -15.99
C ARG A 306 -17.31 4.37 -15.69
N LEU A 307 -16.47 3.35 -15.81
CA LEU A 307 -16.82 1.98 -15.44
C LEU A 307 -17.33 1.90 -13.99
N SER A 308 -18.52 1.32 -13.81
CA SER A 308 -19.09 1.04 -12.49
C SER A 308 -18.54 -0.26 -11.90
N ILE A 309 -18.59 -0.43 -10.58
CA ILE A 309 -18.14 -1.67 -9.93
C ILE A 309 -18.86 -2.91 -10.50
N PRO A 310 -20.21 -2.95 -10.63
CA PRO A 310 -20.89 -4.13 -11.15
C PRO A 310 -20.52 -4.45 -12.60
N GLU A 311 -20.33 -3.42 -13.41
CA GLU A 311 -19.91 -3.57 -14.80
C GLU A 311 -18.50 -4.17 -14.89
N VAL A 312 -17.54 -3.66 -14.11
CA VAL A 312 -16.18 -4.21 -14.07
C VAL A 312 -16.19 -5.64 -13.56
N THR A 313 -16.95 -5.93 -12.50
CA THR A 313 -17.11 -7.28 -11.94
C THR A 313 -17.66 -8.25 -12.99
N ARG A 314 -18.74 -7.85 -13.70
CA ARG A 314 -19.33 -8.65 -14.78
C ARG A 314 -18.32 -8.89 -15.90
N ARG A 315 -17.59 -7.85 -16.34
CA ARG A 315 -16.54 -7.98 -17.36
C ARG A 315 -15.46 -8.96 -16.90
N ILE A 316 -14.92 -8.84 -15.68
CA ILE A 316 -13.90 -9.77 -15.15
C ILE A 316 -14.42 -11.22 -15.20
N TYR A 317 -15.64 -11.44 -14.71
CA TYR A 317 -16.23 -12.77 -14.63
C TYR A 317 -16.47 -13.38 -16.02
N MET A 318 -17.00 -12.61 -16.97
CA MET A 318 -17.22 -13.08 -18.35
C MET A 318 -15.91 -13.38 -19.09
N GLU A 319 -14.82 -12.72 -18.74
CA GLU A 319 -13.54 -12.88 -19.43
C GLU A 319 -12.72 -14.08 -18.96
N ARG A 320 -12.68 -14.35 -17.65
CA ARG A 320 -11.80 -15.38 -17.04
C ARG A 320 -12.45 -16.11 -15.86
N GLY A 321 -13.75 -15.95 -15.65
CA GLY A 321 -14.45 -16.46 -14.47
C GLY A 321 -13.88 -15.91 -13.17
N TYR A 322 -13.98 -16.71 -12.11
CA TYR A 322 -13.48 -16.34 -10.78
C TYR A 322 -11.96 -16.10 -10.74
N LYS A 323 -11.18 -16.82 -11.57
CA LYS A 323 -9.72 -16.66 -11.63
C LYS A 323 -9.30 -15.26 -12.09
N GLY A 324 -10.17 -14.56 -12.82
CA GLY A 324 -9.94 -13.18 -13.26
C GLY A 324 -9.72 -12.20 -12.09
N PHE A 325 -10.37 -12.44 -10.95
CA PHE A 325 -10.23 -11.60 -9.75
C PHE A 325 -8.90 -11.79 -9.03
N PHE A 326 -8.15 -12.85 -9.32
CA PHE A 326 -6.89 -13.21 -8.65
C PHE A 326 -5.66 -13.09 -9.54
N VAL A 327 -5.81 -12.46 -10.71
CA VAL A 327 -4.70 -12.22 -11.64
C VAL A 327 -3.63 -11.34 -10.99
N GLY A 328 -2.39 -11.84 -10.96
CA GLY A 328 -1.23 -11.13 -10.42
C GLY A 328 -1.04 -11.25 -8.89
N LEU A 329 -1.85 -12.06 -8.21
CA LEU A 329 -1.79 -12.22 -6.75
C LEU A 329 -0.43 -12.78 -6.29
N THR A 330 0.11 -13.75 -7.04
CA THR A 330 1.42 -14.36 -6.78
C THR A 330 2.57 -13.35 -6.81
N ILE A 331 2.54 -12.40 -7.75
CA ILE A 331 3.49 -11.28 -7.83
C ILE A 331 3.41 -10.44 -6.54
N GLY A 332 2.19 -10.28 -6.02
CA GLY A 332 1.94 -9.63 -4.75
C GLY A 332 2.62 -10.32 -3.57
N TYR A 333 2.71 -11.65 -3.55
CA TYR A 333 3.40 -12.39 -2.47
C TYR A 333 4.92 -12.35 -2.61
N VAL A 334 5.42 -12.61 -3.81
CA VAL A 334 6.86 -12.65 -4.10
C VAL A 334 7.54 -11.32 -3.72
N LYS A 335 6.86 -10.19 -3.95
CA LYS A 335 7.46 -8.87 -3.68
C LYS A 335 7.53 -8.49 -2.18
N VAL A 336 6.78 -9.15 -1.29
CA VAL A 336 6.69 -8.72 0.12
C VAL A 336 8.06 -8.85 0.80
N VAL A 337 8.71 -10.00 0.63
CA VAL A 337 9.99 -10.31 1.27
C VAL A 337 11.10 -9.33 0.87
N PRO A 338 11.42 -9.11 -0.43
CA PRO A 338 12.47 -8.17 -0.81
C PRO A 338 12.12 -6.72 -0.44
N MET A 339 10.84 -6.33 -0.53
CA MET A 339 10.40 -4.99 -0.12
C MET A 339 10.65 -4.75 1.38
N ALA A 340 10.27 -5.71 2.23
CA ALA A 340 10.47 -5.61 3.67
C ALA A 340 11.95 -5.62 4.04
N ALA A 341 12.73 -6.56 3.48
CA ALA A 341 14.16 -6.68 3.75
C ALA A 341 14.92 -5.38 3.43
N VAL A 342 14.69 -4.80 2.26
CA VAL A 342 15.33 -3.56 1.84
C VAL A 342 14.85 -2.37 2.67
N SER A 343 13.55 -2.31 3.00
CA SER A 343 13.01 -1.25 3.85
C SER A 343 13.64 -1.26 5.23
N PHE A 344 13.74 -2.42 5.89
CA PHE A 344 14.37 -2.52 7.21
C PHE A 344 15.85 -2.18 7.14
N TYR A 345 16.58 -2.76 6.18
CA TYR A 345 18.01 -2.48 6.00
C TYR A 345 18.27 -0.98 5.76
N ALA A 346 17.55 -0.38 4.82
CA ALA A 346 17.73 1.03 4.49
C ALA A 346 17.32 1.95 5.66
N TYR A 347 16.30 1.59 6.43
CA TYR A 347 15.89 2.35 7.61
C TYR A 347 16.94 2.29 8.72
N GLU A 348 17.46 1.11 9.04
CA GLU A 348 18.51 0.94 10.06
C GLU A 348 19.80 1.66 9.67
N ARG A 349 20.21 1.56 8.40
CA ARG A 349 21.37 2.32 7.89
C ARG A 349 21.12 3.82 7.88
N GLY A 350 19.91 4.25 7.49
CA GLY A 350 19.52 5.67 7.53
C GLY A 350 19.61 6.25 8.93
N LYS A 351 19.09 5.54 9.94
CA LYS A 351 19.23 5.93 11.35
C LYS A 351 20.70 6.04 11.77
N TYR A 352 21.50 5.02 11.43
CA TYR A 352 22.94 5.02 11.73
C TYR A 352 23.66 6.26 11.17
N TYR A 353 23.42 6.61 9.89
CA TYR A 353 24.05 7.77 9.26
C TYR A 353 23.53 9.11 9.78
N LEU A 354 22.27 9.18 10.20
CA LEU A 354 21.68 10.38 10.79
C LEU A 354 21.99 10.54 12.29
N GLY A 355 22.68 9.56 12.88
CA GLY A 355 23.09 9.58 14.28
C GLY A 355 21.96 9.33 15.27
N ILE A 356 20.89 8.64 14.85
CA ILE A 356 19.71 8.33 15.67
C ILE A 356 19.51 6.83 15.93
#